data_AF-A0A497BML6-F1
#
_entry.id   AF-A0A497BML6-F1
#
_cell.length_a   1.000
_cell.length_b   1.000
_cell.length_c   1.000
_cell.angle_alpha   90.00
_cell.angle_beta   90.00
_cell.angle_gamma   90.00
#
_symmetry.space_group_name_H-M   'P 1'
#
loop_
_entity.id
_entity.type
_entity.pdbx_description
1 polymer ?
#
loop_
_entity_poly.entity_id
_entity_poly.type
_entity_poly.pdbx_seq_one_letter_code
_entity_poly.pdbx_strand_id
1 'polypeptide(L)'
;MKVLKSTRNSHIEANKRRNLAVVVLLLVLSEFIIALGARITSWLLLAAVLPVLAVPIFLRRYDVWKAGSTGEKSVVRELQGLDDSYYLVSSVVLPGSRGDIDQVLLGASGVFVIETKNYSGKVVCDGDNWYRIKRGTRDAVRTESLSKQVKRNASQLRRFIHDTTQISLHVNPVLVFVHPAVHLELNNPTVPVLRPGELAGFIRGFESPFRLGEEQLELLGESIREASAR
;
A
#
# COMPACT_ATOMS: atom_id res chain seq x y z
N MET A 1 -12.87 16.63 3.07
CA MET A 1 -12.85 15.42 2.21
C MET A 1 -13.73 14.33 2.81
N LYS A 2 -14.62 13.71 2.02
CA LYS A 2 -15.47 12.58 2.42
C LYS A 2 -14.70 11.25 2.29
N VAL A 3 -14.58 10.48 3.37
CA VAL A 3 -13.90 9.16 3.37
C VAL A 3 -14.94 8.06 3.23
N LEU A 4 -14.97 7.37 2.08
CA LEU A 4 -15.93 6.30 1.78
C LEU A 4 -15.48 4.93 2.28
N LYS A 5 -14.16 4.71 2.35
CA LYS A 5 -13.56 3.50 2.92
C LYS A 5 -12.20 3.84 3.54
N SER A 6 -12.05 3.56 4.83
CA SER A 6 -10.79 3.74 5.57
C SER A 6 -9.83 2.57 5.36
N THR A 7 -8.53 2.84 5.51
CA THR A 7 -7.46 1.83 5.51
C THR A 7 -7.78 0.65 6.44
N ARG A 8 -7.55 -0.57 5.94
CA ARG A 8 -7.96 -1.82 6.57
C ARG A 8 -7.13 -2.16 7.81
N ASN A 9 -7.50 -1.61 8.97
CA ASN A 9 -6.80 -1.85 10.24
C ASN A 9 -7.14 -3.18 10.94
N SER A 10 -8.35 -3.70 10.75
CA SER A 10 -8.87 -4.87 11.49
C SER A 10 -8.11 -6.17 11.19
N HIS A 11 -7.69 -6.38 9.94
CA HIS A 11 -6.93 -7.57 9.54
C HIS A 11 -5.54 -7.61 10.17
N ILE A 12 -4.98 -6.45 10.55
CA ILE A 12 -3.65 -6.33 11.16
C ILE A 12 -3.65 -6.93 12.55
N GLU A 13 -4.61 -6.49 13.37
CA GLU A 13 -4.74 -6.92 14.75
C GLU A 13 -5.12 -8.39 14.80
N ALA A 14 -5.98 -8.85 13.88
CA ALA A 14 -6.30 -10.26 13.70
C ALA A 14 -5.07 -11.10 13.33
N ASN A 15 -4.27 -10.68 12.34
CA ASN A 15 -3.06 -11.39 11.95
C ASN A 15 -1.99 -11.36 13.05
N LYS A 16 -1.84 -10.25 13.77
CA LYS A 16 -0.94 -10.15 14.92
C LYS A 16 -1.34 -11.11 16.04
N ARG A 17 -2.63 -11.13 16.41
CA ARG A 17 -3.18 -12.04 17.43
C ARG A 17 -3.01 -13.50 17.02
N ARG A 18 -3.34 -13.84 15.77
CA ARG A 18 -3.16 -15.20 15.24
C ARG A 18 -1.69 -15.62 15.25
N ASN A 19 -0.78 -14.76 14.77
CA ASN A 19 0.65 -15.08 14.73
C ASN A 19 1.24 -15.21 16.13
N LEU A 20 0.83 -14.34 17.07
CA LEU A 20 1.22 -14.45 18.48
C LEU A 20 0.71 -15.74 19.11
N ALA A 21 -0.56 -16.11 18.85
CA ALA A 21 -1.14 -17.36 19.32
C ALA A 21 -0.40 -18.59 18.77
N VAL A 22 0.02 -18.57 17.50
CA VAL A 22 0.84 -19.63 16.90
C VAL A 22 2.20 -19.75 17.60
N VAL A 23 2.88 -18.63 17.87
CA VAL A 23 4.16 -18.67 18.60
C VAL A 23 3.97 -19.23 20.01
N VAL A 24 2.96 -18.76 20.75
CA VAL A 24 2.65 -19.26 22.10
C VAL A 24 2.30 -20.75 22.06
N LEU A 25 1.49 -21.20 21.10
CA LEU A 25 1.14 -22.61 20.93
C LEU A 25 2.38 -23.47 20.65
N LEU A 26 3.30 -23.00 19.80
CA LEU A 26 4.55 -23.72 19.51
C LEU A 26 5.44 -23.82 20.75
N LEU A 27 5.49 -22.78 21.59
CA LEU A 27 6.22 -22.81 22.87
C LEU A 27 5.59 -23.82 23.84
N VAL A 28 4.27 -23.78 24.03
CA VAL A 28 3.55 -24.71 24.93
C VAL A 28 3.67 -26.16 24.46
N LEU A 29 3.52 -26.41 23.16
CA LEU A 29 3.70 -27.76 22.59
C LEU A 29 5.16 -28.24 22.76
N SER A 30 6.14 -27.34 22.68
CA SER A 30 7.54 -27.71 22.90
C SER A 30 7.79 -28.14 24.35
N GLU A 31 7.20 -27.46 25.34
CA GLU A 31 7.28 -27.86 26.74
C GLU A 31 6.56 -29.21 27.00
N PHE A 32 5.38 -29.42 26.41
CA PHE A 32 4.64 -30.67 26.55
C PHE A 32 5.39 -31.87 25.96
N ILE A 33 6.05 -31.68 24.81
CA ILE A 33 6.87 -32.70 24.14
C ILE A 33 8.12 -33.06 24.98
N ILE A 34 8.78 -32.06 25.57
CA ILE A 34 9.91 -32.27 26.50
C ILE A 34 9.45 -33.08 27.72
N ALA A 35 8.27 -32.77 28.26
CA ALA A 35 7.70 -33.48 29.41
C ALA A 35 7.32 -34.94 29.09
N LEU A 36 6.91 -35.24 27.86
CA LEU A 36 6.50 -36.59 27.44
C LEU A 36 7.68 -37.50 27.02
N GLY A 37 8.82 -36.91 26.64
CA GLY A 37 9.92 -37.58 25.95
C GLY A 37 11.26 -37.61 26.69
N ALA A 38 11.35 -38.20 27.88
CA ALA A 38 12.62 -38.34 28.61
C ALA A 38 13.65 -39.33 27.98
N ARG A 39 13.44 -39.84 26.75
CA ARG A 39 14.37 -40.78 26.08
C ARG A 39 14.53 -40.61 24.55
N ILE A 40 14.18 -39.46 23.97
CA ILE A 40 14.38 -39.20 22.53
C ILE A 40 14.96 -37.79 22.37
N THR A 41 16.27 -37.67 22.61
CA THR A 41 16.88 -36.40 23.02
C THR A 41 17.35 -35.48 21.88
N SER A 42 17.37 -35.90 20.61
CA SER A 42 18.01 -35.08 19.55
C SER A 42 17.04 -34.38 18.59
N TRP A 43 15.90 -35.01 18.25
CA TRP A 43 14.98 -34.43 17.24
C TRP A 43 13.94 -33.47 17.82
N LEU A 44 13.59 -33.62 19.10
CA LEU A 44 12.64 -32.75 19.79
C LEU A 44 13.23 -31.35 20.07
N LEU A 45 14.54 -31.29 20.35
CA LEU A 45 15.27 -30.02 20.48
C LEU A 45 15.33 -29.26 19.15
N LEU A 46 15.58 -29.96 18.03
CA LEU A 46 15.55 -29.35 16.69
C LEU A 46 14.15 -28.81 16.34
N ALA A 47 13.08 -29.53 16.69
CA ALA A 47 11.71 -29.08 16.50
C ALA A 47 11.36 -27.84 17.35
N ALA A 48 11.95 -27.69 18.53
CA ALA A 48 11.78 -26.50 19.38
C ALA A 48 12.61 -25.29 18.89
N VAL A 49 13.75 -25.52 18.25
CA VAL A 49 14.64 -24.45 17.75
C VAL A 49 14.10 -23.81 16.46
N LEU A 50 13.46 -24.58 15.57
CA LEU A 50 12.94 -24.07 14.29
C LEU A 50 11.94 -22.90 14.44
N PRO A 51 10.93 -22.94 15.33
CA PRO A 51 10.06 -21.79 15.62
C PRO A 51 10.82 -20.56 16.09
N VAL A 52 11.79 -20.75 16.99
CA VAL A 52 12.61 -19.65 17.56
C VAL A 52 13.43 -18.97 16.46
N LEU A 53 14.02 -19.75 15.55
CA LEU A 53 14.75 -19.22 14.39
C LEU A 53 13.83 -18.52 13.37
N ALA A 54 12.54 -18.88 13.32
CA ALA A 54 11.58 -18.23 12.44
C ALA A 54 11.05 -16.89 12.99
N VAL A 55 11.07 -16.68 14.32
CA VAL A 55 10.58 -15.45 14.97
C VAL A 55 11.17 -14.16 14.36
N PRO A 56 12.49 -14.02 14.14
CA PRO A 56 13.07 -12.81 13.53
C PRO A 56 12.55 -12.54 12.11
N ILE A 57 12.28 -13.59 11.33
CA ILE A 57 11.73 -13.47 9.98
C ILE A 57 10.31 -12.91 10.05
N PHE A 58 9.49 -13.42 10.99
CA PHE A 58 8.14 -12.93 11.22
C PHE A 58 8.12 -11.49 11.73
N LEU A 59 9.00 -11.14 12.68
CA LEU A 59 9.11 -9.76 13.19
C LEU A 59 9.51 -8.78 12.09
N ARG A 60 10.51 -9.12 11.25
CA ARG A 60 10.89 -8.29 10.10
C ARG A 60 9.74 -8.08 9.13
N ARG A 61 8.98 -9.13 8.82
CA ARG A 61 7.79 -9.01 7.96
C ARG A 61 6.73 -8.10 8.58
N TYR A 62 6.50 -8.22 9.89
CA TYR A 62 5.59 -7.35 10.63
C TYR A 62 6.02 -5.88 10.56
N ASP A 63 7.31 -5.58 10.76
CA ASP A 63 7.82 -4.21 10.72
C ASP A 63 7.69 -3.58 9.33
N VAL A 64 8.02 -4.33 8.27
CA VAL A 64 7.84 -3.87 6.88
C VAL A 64 6.37 -3.57 6.60
N TRP A 65 5.47 -4.46 7.02
CA TRP A 65 4.04 -4.31 6.83
C TRP A 65 3.49 -3.12 7.63
N LYS A 66 3.90 -2.96 8.89
CA LYS A 66 3.52 -1.84 9.77
C LYS A 66 4.02 -0.51 9.21
N ALA A 67 5.22 -0.49 8.66
CA ALA A 67 5.78 0.67 7.99
C ALA A 67 4.94 1.05 6.76
N GLY A 68 4.52 0.07 5.94
CA GLY A 68 3.60 0.30 4.81
C GLY A 68 2.29 0.96 5.25
N SER A 69 1.59 0.35 6.22
CA SER A 69 0.32 0.88 6.73
C SER A 69 0.44 2.25 7.40
N THR A 70 1.54 2.50 8.12
CA THR A 70 1.81 3.84 8.69
C THR A 70 2.01 4.86 7.57
N GLY A 71 2.67 4.45 6.49
CA GLY A 71 2.83 5.25 5.29
C GLY A 71 1.49 5.64 4.66
N GLU A 72 0.63 4.67 4.39
CA GLU A 72 -0.71 4.91 3.84
C GLU A 72 -1.51 5.89 4.72
N LYS A 73 -1.47 5.72 6.05
CA LYS A 73 -2.13 6.64 7.00
C LYS A 73 -1.58 8.05 6.93
N SER A 74 -0.29 8.23 6.67
CA SER A 74 0.29 9.56 6.49
C SER A 74 -0.26 10.24 5.24
N VAL A 75 -0.42 9.51 4.14
CA VAL A 75 -1.03 10.03 2.91
C VAL A 75 -2.49 10.43 3.15
N VAL A 76 -3.27 9.59 3.84
CA VAL A 76 -4.65 9.92 4.22
C VAL A 76 -4.70 11.21 5.04
N ARG A 77 -3.77 11.40 5.99
CA ARG A 77 -3.71 12.62 6.81
C ARG A 77 -3.40 13.87 5.98
N GLU A 78 -2.48 13.79 5.03
CA GLU A 78 -2.21 14.92 4.13
C GLU A 78 -3.44 15.27 3.27
N LEU A 79 -4.17 14.25 2.81
CA LEU A 79 -5.39 14.43 2.02
C LEU A 79 -6.57 14.99 2.85
N GLN A 80 -6.56 14.86 4.18
CA GLN A 80 -7.56 15.51 5.05
C GLN A 80 -7.52 17.04 4.97
N GLY A 81 -6.43 17.63 4.47
CA GLY A 81 -6.36 19.06 4.18
C GLY A 81 -7.19 19.51 2.97
N LEU A 82 -7.78 18.57 2.21
CA LEU A 82 -8.69 18.86 1.11
C LEU A 82 -10.13 19.05 1.62
N ASP A 83 -10.88 19.93 0.96
CA ASP A 83 -12.28 20.20 1.29
C ASP A 83 -13.22 19.02 0.99
N ASP A 84 -14.51 19.18 1.32
CA ASP A 84 -15.52 18.12 1.23
C ASP A 84 -16.01 17.80 -0.19
N SER A 85 -15.49 18.50 -1.22
CA SER A 85 -15.74 18.15 -2.62
C SER A 85 -14.96 16.92 -3.10
N TYR A 86 -13.99 16.46 -2.30
CA TYR A 86 -13.18 15.27 -2.60
C TYR A 86 -13.70 14.03 -1.89
N TYR A 87 -13.66 12.89 -2.60
CA TYR A 87 -14.02 11.58 -2.07
C TYR A 87 -12.79 10.66 -2.07
N LEU A 88 -12.53 10.01 -0.94
CA LEU A 88 -11.41 9.09 -0.78
C LEU A 88 -11.88 7.66 -0.52
N VAL A 89 -11.37 6.73 -1.33
CA VAL A 89 -11.56 5.29 -1.15
C VAL A 89 -10.19 4.63 -0.96
N SER A 90 -9.93 4.06 0.22
CA SER A 90 -8.66 3.39 0.52
C SER A 90 -8.74 1.87 0.37
N SER A 91 -7.61 1.23 0.06
CA SER A 91 -7.48 -0.22 -0.08
C SER A 91 -8.52 -0.80 -1.04
N VAL A 92 -8.53 -0.29 -2.28
CA VAL A 92 -9.47 -0.67 -3.34
C VAL A 92 -8.99 -1.95 -4.01
N VAL A 93 -9.82 -2.99 -3.99
CA VAL A 93 -9.59 -4.25 -4.71
C VAL A 93 -10.59 -4.33 -5.84
N LEU A 94 -10.10 -4.36 -7.08
CA LEU A 94 -10.96 -4.45 -8.27
C LEU A 94 -11.11 -5.91 -8.71
N PRO A 95 -12.26 -6.30 -9.30
CA PRO A 95 -12.45 -7.62 -9.88
C PRO A 95 -11.33 -7.97 -10.88
N GLY A 96 -10.71 -9.14 -10.72
CA GLY A 96 -9.62 -9.60 -11.59
C GLY A 96 -8.28 -8.88 -11.40
N SER A 97 -8.16 -7.96 -10.44
CA SER A 97 -6.87 -7.36 -10.07
C SER A 97 -6.01 -8.32 -9.24
N ARG A 98 -4.68 -8.21 -9.37
CA ARG A 98 -3.71 -9.04 -8.61
C ARG A 98 -3.24 -8.38 -7.31
N GLY A 99 -3.75 -7.20 -6.99
CA GLY A 99 -3.32 -6.40 -5.85
C GLY A 99 -4.29 -5.27 -5.57
N ASP A 100 -4.14 -4.66 -4.42
CA ASP A 100 -4.89 -3.49 -4.00
C ASP A 100 -4.31 -2.20 -4.59
N ILE A 101 -5.20 -1.22 -4.73
CA ILE A 101 -4.87 0.17 -4.96
C ILE A 101 -4.93 0.87 -3.60
N ASP A 102 -3.81 1.44 -3.15
CA ASP A 102 -3.68 2.01 -1.82
C ASP A 102 -4.73 3.09 -1.55
N GLN A 103 -4.84 4.08 -2.45
CA GLN A 103 -5.84 5.14 -2.38
C GLN A 103 -6.34 5.55 -3.76
N VAL A 104 -7.66 5.73 -3.85
CA VAL A 104 -8.35 6.38 -4.96
C VAL A 104 -8.97 7.67 -4.45
N LEU A 105 -8.58 8.80 -5.05
CA LEU A 105 -9.14 10.11 -4.74
C LEU A 105 -9.96 10.60 -5.94
N LEU A 106 -11.20 10.98 -5.70
CA LEU A 106 -12.10 11.56 -6.69
C LEU A 106 -12.28 13.05 -6.36
N GLY A 107 -12.13 13.90 -7.36
CA GLY A 107 -12.46 15.33 -7.25
C GLY A 107 -12.96 15.86 -8.58
N ALA A 108 -13.54 17.05 -8.57
CA ALA A 108 -14.11 17.65 -9.78
C ALA A 108 -13.08 17.77 -10.92
N SER A 109 -11.80 18.01 -10.61
CA SER A 109 -10.73 18.09 -11.61
C SER A 109 -10.18 16.74 -12.07
N GLY A 110 -10.53 15.63 -11.43
CA GLY A 110 -10.09 14.31 -11.89
C GLY A 110 -10.09 13.22 -10.84
N VAL A 111 -9.77 12.01 -11.31
CA VAL A 111 -9.59 10.81 -10.49
C VAL A 111 -8.11 10.52 -10.37
N PHE A 112 -7.64 10.19 -9.18
CA PHE A 112 -6.24 9.89 -8.88
C PHE A 112 -6.11 8.52 -8.25
N VAL A 113 -5.13 7.76 -8.74
CA VAL A 113 -4.62 6.55 -8.08
C VAL A 113 -3.30 6.91 -7.43
N ILE A 114 -3.28 6.85 -6.11
CA ILE A 114 -2.12 7.23 -5.30
C ILE A 114 -1.52 5.93 -4.74
N GLU A 115 -0.26 5.68 -5.07
CA GLU A 115 0.52 4.55 -4.57
C GLU A 115 1.55 5.05 -3.56
N THR A 116 1.59 4.44 -2.39
CA THR A 116 2.39 4.87 -1.24
C THR A 116 3.61 3.97 -1.05
N LYS A 117 4.81 4.57 -1.02
CA LYS A 117 6.07 3.84 -0.78
C LYS A 117 6.81 4.35 0.45
N ASN A 118 6.96 3.50 1.46
CA ASN A 118 7.73 3.79 2.67
C ASN A 118 9.18 3.27 2.58
N TYR A 119 9.90 3.63 1.52
CA TYR A 119 11.28 3.20 1.32
C TYR A 119 12.26 4.17 1.98
N SER A 120 13.19 3.67 2.79
CA SER A 120 14.37 4.43 3.24
C SER A 120 15.57 4.22 2.31
N GLY A 121 16.56 5.11 2.42
CA GLY A 121 17.79 5.06 1.63
C GLY A 121 17.65 5.80 0.31
N LYS A 122 18.42 5.38 -0.70
CA LYS A 122 18.44 6.03 -2.02
C LYS A 122 17.56 5.28 -3.02
N VAL A 123 16.69 6.01 -3.70
CA VAL A 123 15.84 5.52 -4.78
C VAL A 123 16.11 6.38 -6.02
N VAL A 124 16.40 5.71 -7.13
CA VAL A 124 16.70 6.37 -8.41
C VAL A 124 15.61 5.98 -9.41
N CYS A 125 15.06 6.98 -10.09
CA CYS A 125 14.11 6.83 -11.18
C CYS A 125 14.73 7.38 -12.46
N ASP A 126 14.72 6.59 -13.53
CA ASP A 126 15.08 7.02 -14.87
C ASP A 126 13.99 6.56 -15.85
N GLY A 127 13.08 7.47 -16.19
CA GLY A 127 11.86 7.14 -16.94
C GLY A 127 10.94 6.18 -16.19
N ASP A 128 10.85 4.94 -16.67
CA ASP A 128 10.15 3.84 -16.01
C ASP A 128 11.09 2.86 -15.30
N ASN A 129 12.41 3.08 -15.33
CA ASN A 129 13.38 2.24 -14.62
C ASN A 129 13.57 2.72 -13.19
N TRP A 130 13.51 1.79 -12.24
CA TRP A 130 13.63 2.10 -10.81
C TRP A 130 14.74 1.27 -10.19
N TYR A 131 15.54 1.93 -9.35
CA TYR A 131 16.66 1.32 -8.65
C TYR A 131 16.61 1.71 -7.17
N ARG A 132 17.10 0.83 -6.31
CA ARG A 132 17.17 1.07 -4.88
C ARG A 132 18.51 0.64 -4.32
N ILE A 133 19.10 1.51 -3.50
CA ILE A 133 20.23 1.18 -2.64
C ILE A 133 19.67 0.95 -1.24
N LYS A 134 19.73 -0.31 -0.77
CA LYS A 134 19.26 -0.66 0.57
C LYS A 134 20.30 -0.22 1.61
N ARG A 135 19.83 0.04 2.83
CA ARG A 135 20.72 0.36 3.95
C ARG A 135 21.72 -0.80 4.15
N GLY A 136 23.01 -0.50 4.07
CA GLY A 136 24.09 -1.48 4.23
C GLY A 136 24.63 -2.08 2.91
N THR A 137 24.07 -1.71 1.76
CA THR A 137 24.61 -2.08 0.43
C THR A 137 25.15 -0.84 -0.29
N ARG A 138 26.20 -0.99 -1.09
CA ARG A 138 26.70 0.09 -1.96
C ARG A 138 26.06 0.06 -3.35
N ASP A 139 25.66 -1.13 -3.81
CA ASP A 139 25.16 -1.32 -5.16
C ASP A 139 23.67 -0.97 -5.28
N ALA A 140 23.33 -0.30 -6.37
CA ALA A 140 21.96 -0.04 -6.77
C ALA A 140 21.38 -1.31 -7.40
N VAL A 141 20.29 -1.81 -6.83
CA VAL A 141 19.57 -2.97 -7.36
C VAL A 141 18.36 -2.48 -8.12
N ARG A 142 18.23 -2.90 -9.39
CA ARG A 142 17.03 -2.64 -10.19
C ARG A 142 15.82 -3.30 -9.52
N THR A 143 14.74 -2.55 -9.35
CA THR A 143 13.49 -3.05 -8.80
C THR A 143 12.44 -3.21 -9.88
N GLU A 144 11.28 -3.79 -9.53
CA GLU A 144 10.08 -3.60 -10.34
C GLU A 144 9.83 -2.10 -10.55
N SER A 145 9.30 -1.75 -11.72
CA SER A 145 8.99 -0.37 -12.07
C SER A 145 7.78 0.12 -11.30
N LEU A 146 8.00 1.09 -10.41
CA LEU A 146 6.93 1.68 -9.60
C LEU A 146 5.97 2.49 -10.49
N SER A 147 6.51 3.20 -11.50
CA SER A 147 5.71 3.93 -12.49
C SER A 147 4.77 3.00 -13.25
N LYS A 148 5.27 1.84 -13.73
CA LYS A 148 4.42 0.87 -14.43
C LYS A 148 3.38 0.22 -13.50
N GLN A 149 3.73 -0.02 -12.23
CA GLN A 149 2.78 -0.51 -11.23
C GLN A 149 1.61 0.46 -11.07
N VAL A 150 1.87 1.73 -10.78
CA VAL A 150 0.81 2.72 -10.54
C VAL A 150 0.01 3.03 -11.83
N LYS A 151 0.64 3.07 -13.00
CA LYS A 151 -0.04 3.21 -14.30
C LYS A 151 -0.97 2.04 -14.59
N ARG A 152 -0.56 0.81 -14.26
CA ARG A 152 -1.39 -0.38 -14.39
C ARG A 152 -2.61 -0.30 -13.48
N ASN A 153 -2.43 0.11 -12.23
CA ASN A 153 -3.54 0.32 -11.28
C ASN A 153 -4.51 1.40 -11.80
N ALA A 154 -4.00 2.52 -12.30
CA ALA A 154 -4.80 3.58 -12.92
C ALA A 154 -5.59 3.09 -14.15
N SER A 155 -4.95 2.32 -15.03
CA SER A 155 -5.60 1.74 -16.21
C SER A 155 -6.69 0.73 -15.86
N GLN A 156 -6.45 -0.11 -14.84
CA GLN A 156 -7.44 -1.05 -14.32
C GLN A 156 -8.64 -0.33 -13.73
N LEU A 157 -8.42 0.72 -12.92
CA LEU A 157 -9.50 1.53 -12.38
C LEU A 157 -10.28 2.24 -13.48
N ARG A 158 -9.60 2.82 -14.47
CA ARG A 158 -10.24 3.47 -15.62
C ARG A 158 -11.19 2.51 -16.34
N ARG A 159 -10.71 1.30 -16.63
CA ARG A 159 -11.51 0.27 -17.30
C ARG A 159 -12.71 -0.12 -16.43
N PHE A 160 -12.49 -0.35 -15.15
CA PHE A 160 -13.56 -0.66 -14.21
C PHE A 160 -14.65 0.42 -14.20
N ILE A 161 -14.28 1.68 -14.03
CA ILE A 161 -15.23 2.82 -14.03
C ILE A 161 -16.01 2.87 -15.34
N HIS A 162 -15.32 2.74 -16.48
CA HIS A 162 -15.98 2.73 -17.78
C HIS A 162 -17.00 1.60 -17.90
N ASP A 163 -16.59 0.38 -17.53
CA ASP A 163 -17.44 -0.81 -17.67
C ASP A 163 -18.66 -0.76 -16.74
N THR A 164 -18.56 -0.12 -15.57
CA THR A 164 -19.67 -0.04 -14.59
C THR A 164 -20.54 1.21 -14.70
N THR A 165 -20.00 2.34 -15.15
CA THR A 165 -20.70 3.64 -15.15
C THR A 165 -20.87 4.24 -16.54
N GLN A 166 -20.24 3.68 -17.57
CA GLN A 166 -20.16 4.25 -18.93
C GLN A 166 -19.47 5.63 -19.01
N ILE A 167 -18.82 6.08 -17.92
CA ILE A 167 -18.06 7.34 -17.89
C ILE A 167 -16.63 7.09 -18.35
N SER A 168 -16.23 7.80 -19.40
CA SER A 168 -14.85 7.81 -19.90
C SER A 168 -14.07 8.98 -19.30
N LEU A 169 -13.08 8.68 -18.47
CA LEU A 169 -12.20 9.68 -17.87
C LEU A 169 -10.74 9.21 -17.85
N HIS A 170 -9.83 10.15 -17.61
CA HIS A 170 -8.44 9.83 -17.32
C HIS A 170 -8.26 9.61 -15.82
N VAL A 171 -7.55 8.53 -15.45
CA VAL A 171 -7.16 8.24 -14.07
C VAL A 171 -5.68 8.56 -13.92
N ASN A 172 -5.37 9.51 -13.05
CA ASN A 172 -4.03 10.06 -12.87
C ASN A 172 -3.23 9.20 -11.89
N PRO A 173 -2.13 8.55 -12.31
CA PRO A 173 -1.25 7.83 -11.40
C PRO A 173 -0.34 8.81 -10.63
N VAL A 174 -0.19 8.62 -9.32
CA VAL A 174 0.68 9.43 -8.45
C VAL A 174 1.47 8.50 -7.52
N LEU A 175 2.77 8.72 -7.39
CA LEU A 175 3.62 8.02 -6.41
C LEU A 175 3.94 8.95 -5.25
N VAL A 176 3.77 8.46 -4.01
CA VAL A 176 4.10 9.22 -2.81
C VAL A 176 5.13 8.47 -1.97
N PHE A 177 6.29 9.09 -1.73
CA PHE A 177 7.34 8.55 -0.89
C PHE A 177 7.31 9.18 0.50
N VAL A 178 6.88 8.39 1.48
CA VAL A 178 6.53 8.86 2.83
C VAL A 178 7.67 8.79 3.84
N HIS A 179 8.73 8.02 3.55
CA HIS A 179 9.83 7.87 4.50
C HIS A 179 10.67 9.16 4.56
N PRO A 180 10.91 9.79 5.73
CA PRO A 180 11.64 11.05 5.81
C PRO A 180 13.10 10.92 5.32
N ALA A 181 13.76 9.80 5.66
CA ALA A 181 15.14 9.50 5.25
C ALA A 181 15.27 8.88 3.84
N VAL A 182 14.29 9.06 2.95
CA VAL A 182 14.46 8.68 1.53
C VAL A 182 15.16 9.81 0.78
N HIS A 183 16.11 9.44 -0.06
CA HIS A 183 16.74 10.33 -1.03
C HIS A 183 16.28 9.90 -2.43
N LEU A 184 15.63 10.80 -3.15
CA LEU A 184 15.09 10.55 -4.49
C LEU A 184 15.99 11.23 -5.51
N GLU A 185 16.45 10.47 -6.50
CA GLU A 185 17.06 11.02 -7.72
C GLU A 185 16.13 10.70 -8.88
N LEU A 186 15.50 11.74 -9.42
CA LEU A 186 14.44 11.62 -10.43
C LEU A 186 14.95 12.18 -11.77
N ASN A 187 15.17 11.28 -12.72
CA ASN A 187 15.56 11.61 -14.10
C ASN A 187 14.37 11.30 -15.00
N ASN A 188 13.74 12.34 -15.54
CA ASN A 188 12.59 12.24 -16.44
C ASN A 188 11.48 11.27 -15.96
N PRO A 189 10.96 11.40 -14.73
CA PRO A 189 9.95 10.48 -14.21
C PRO A 189 8.67 10.56 -15.07
N THR A 190 8.10 9.41 -15.38
CA THR A 190 6.92 9.31 -16.27
C THR A 190 5.58 9.41 -15.52
N VAL A 191 5.62 9.60 -14.20
CA VAL A 191 4.47 9.87 -13.32
C VAL A 191 4.92 10.89 -12.26
N PRO A 192 4.02 11.71 -11.70
CA PRO A 192 4.32 12.53 -10.54
C PRO A 192 4.86 11.70 -9.38
N VAL A 193 6.01 12.10 -8.84
CA VAL A 193 6.64 11.50 -7.66
C VAL A 193 6.74 12.57 -6.60
N LEU A 194 6.00 12.40 -5.50
CA LEU A 194 5.77 13.43 -4.50
C LEU A 194 6.20 12.98 -3.10
N ARG A 195 6.47 13.96 -2.25
CA ARG A 195 6.51 13.82 -0.78
C ARG A 195 5.11 14.10 -0.20
N PRO A 196 4.83 13.65 1.04
CA PRO A 196 3.53 13.86 1.69
C PRO A 196 3.05 15.32 1.63
N GLY A 197 3.89 16.28 2.02
CA GLY A 197 3.52 17.69 2.05
C GLY A 197 3.30 18.35 0.68
N GLU A 198 3.71 17.71 -0.42
CA GLU A 198 3.49 18.20 -1.79
C GLU A 198 2.13 17.75 -2.34
N LEU A 199 1.55 16.69 -1.78
CA LEU A 199 0.39 16.00 -2.33
C LEU A 199 -0.85 16.88 -2.38
N ALA A 200 -1.24 17.50 -1.25
CA ALA A 200 -2.45 18.32 -1.21
C ALA A 200 -2.35 19.58 -2.10
N GLY A 201 -1.14 20.13 -2.26
CA GLY A 201 -0.88 21.22 -3.19
C GLY A 201 -1.02 20.78 -4.66
N PHE A 202 -0.42 19.63 -5.00
CA PHE A 202 -0.53 19.03 -6.32
C PHE A 202 -1.98 18.75 -6.72
N ILE A 203 -2.78 18.15 -5.83
CA ILE A 203 -4.19 17.84 -6.11
C ILE A 203 -5.03 19.11 -6.33
N ARG A 204 -4.83 20.15 -5.50
CA ARG A 204 -5.57 21.42 -5.64
C ARG A 204 -5.19 22.19 -6.92
N GLY A 205 -3.92 22.13 -7.30
CA GLY A 205 -3.41 22.77 -8.52
C GLY A 205 -3.65 21.94 -9.78
N PHE A 206 -4.26 20.76 -9.69
CA PHE A 206 -4.48 19.91 -10.85
C PHE A 206 -5.61 20.45 -11.72
N GLU A 207 -5.26 20.86 -12.94
CA GLU A 207 -6.20 21.33 -13.95
C GLU A 207 -6.57 20.22 -14.92
N SER A 208 -7.85 20.16 -15.27
CA SER A 208 -8.38 19.24 -16.27
C SER A 208 -9.40 19.97 -17.14
N PRO A 209 -9.40 19.73 -18.47
CA PRO A 209 -10.42 20.26 -19.37
C PRO A 209 -11.80 19.65 -19.09
N PHE A 210 -11.84 18.52 -18.38
CA PHE A 210 -13.07 17.83 -17.97
C PHE A 210 -13.33 18.06 -16.48
N ARG A 211 -14.58 18.38 -16.13
CA ARG A 211 -15.04 18.57 -14.76
C ARG A 211 -16.11 17.54 -14.42
N LEU A 212 -15.88 16.76 -13.38
CA LEU A 212 -16.89 15.82 -12.86
C LEU A 212 -17.88 16.58 -11.98
N GLY A 213 -19.18 16.39 -12.26
CA GLY A 213 -20.25 16.87 -11.39
C GLY A 213 -20.36 16.05 -10.10
N GLU A 214 -21.07 16.57 -9.10
CA GLU A 214 -21.24 15.88 -7.82
C GLU A 214 -21.92 14.51 -7.96
N GLU A 215 -22.98 14.43 -8.77
CA GLU A 215 -23.68 13.16 -9.06
C GLU A 215 -22.75 12.11 -9.69
N GLN A 216 -21.85 12.53 -10.59
CA GLN A 216 -20.86 11.63 -11.18
C GLN A 216 -19.84 11.18 -10.14
N LEU A 217 -19.36 12.08 -9.28
CA LEU A 217 -18.42 11.74 -8.21
C LEU A 217 -19.02 10.74 -7.23
N GLU A 218 -20.29 10.91 -6.86
CA GLU A 218 -21.01 9.98 -5.99
C GLU A 218 -21.18 8.62 -6.66
N LEU A 219 -21.63 8.57 -7.92
CA LEU A 219 -21.78 7.32 -8.68
C LEU A 219 -20.44 6.56 -8.79
N LEU A 220 -19.35 7.28 -9.09
CA LEU A 220 -18.01 6.70 -9.17
C LEU A 220 -17.57 6.17 -7.80
N GLY A 221 -17.74 6.97 -6.75
CA GLY A 221 -17.39 6.63 -5.38
C GLY A 221 -18.08 5.36 -4.90
N GLU A 222 -19.39 5.26 -5.14
CA GLU A 222 -20.19 4.09 -4.78
C GLU A 222 -19.79 2.84 -5.57
N SER A 223 -19.62 2.96 -6.90
CA SER A 223 -19.19 1.83 -7.73
C SER A 223 -17.84 1.24 -7.28
N ILE A 224 -16.88 2.10 -6.94
CA ILE A 224 -15.55 1.69 -6.46
C ILE A 224 -15.64 1.09 -5.05
N ARG A 225 -16.46 1.68 -4.17
CA ARG A 225 -16.68 1.21 -2.79
C ARG A 225 -17.27 -0.20 -2.78
N GLU A 226 -18.32 -0.43 -3.58
CA GLU A 226 -19.00 -1.73 -3.69
C GLU A 226 -18.08 -2.83 -4.22
N ALA A 227 -17.30 -2.55 -5.27
CA ALA A 227 -16.36 -3.51 -5.81
C ALA A 227 -15.32 -3.96 -4.78
N SER A 228 -14.91 -3.05 -3.90
CA SER A 228 -13.90 -3.33 -2.88
C SER A 228 -14.46 -3.94 -1.59
N ALA A 229 -15.77 -4.11 -1.47
CA ALA A 229 -16.43 -4.78 -0.35
C ALA A 229 -16.65 -6.28 -0.58
N ARG A 230 -16.49 -6.74 -1.83
CA ARG A 230 -16.59 -8.15 -2.25
C ARG A 230 -15.24 -8.85 -2.12
#